data_AF-A0A355U762-F1
#
_entry.id   AF-A0A355U762-F1
#
_cell.length_a   1.000
_cell.length_b   1.000
_cell.length_c   1.000
_cell.angle_alpha   90.00
_cell.angle_beta   90.00
_cell.angle_gamma   90.00
#
_symmetry.space_group_name_H-M   'P 1'
#
loop_
_entity.id
_entity.type
_entity.pdbx_description
1 polymer ?
#
loop_
_entity_poly.entity_id
_entity_poly.type
_entity_poly.pdbx_seq_one_letter_code
_entity_poly.pdbx_strand_id
1 'polypeptide(L)'
;MRWIFFIQALFLGIFVSCYESIAAERNNRYEIRFDTPASMLRGNDWMGANDPEWESQSLPLGNGSIGANVLGSIQAERITLNEKSLWRGGPGTSGGAAHYWDANKESAKFLPEIYRAFSEGNPKKAAELTSKNFNGLVPYESRKDKAFRFGCYTTAGELRIWTGLDSASVTDYHRTLTLDDAVARVSFLSKGVRYEREYFISYPANVLVMRFRADHRGRQNLKLEYSENPVAEGMVKPYGNDGLEYLGRLSDNQMEFSLRMRMTVQGGSFSNKNGSLVVSGADEVVFFLSADTDYKMNYSPDYNDPEAYVGVNPSETTASWVNDAVIKGYDALLCEHLSDYSSLFGRVELSLAESYEAIDLSTPERLRRYRSGFSDPGLEELYYQYGRYLLIASSRPGNLPANLQGIWHNDIDGPWRVDYHNNINVQMNYWPSCSTNLTECATPFFEYVLSLVVPGERVARSYYGARGWTASISGNPFGFASPLADEEMTWNLCPMAGPWLATHL
;
A
#
# COMPACT_ATOMS: atom_id res chain seq x y z
N MET A 1 38.53 -26.46 12.78
CA MET A 1 38.23 -26.18 11.36
C MET A 1 37.18 -27.11 10.73
N ARG A 2 37.08 -28.41 11.08
CA ARG A 2 36.03 -29.32 10.56
C ARG A 2 34.61 -29.12 11.10
N TRP A 3 34.44 -28.48 12.27
CA TRP A 3 33.14 -28.26 12.90
C TRP A 3 32.35 -27.05 12.36
N ILE A 4 33.04 -26.03 11.82
CA ILE A 4 32.41 -24.84 11.25
C ILE A 4 31.74 -25.16 9.89
N PHE A 5 32.35 -26.05 9.11
CA PHE A 5 31.76 -26.54 7.84
C PHE A 5 30.50 -27.39 8.03
N PHE A 6 30.39 -28.13 9.15
CA PHE A 6 29.20 -28.96 9.42
C PHE A 6 27.98 -28.12 9.81
N ILE A 7 28.19 -27.01 10.53
CA ILE A 7 27.09 -26.09 10.91
C ILE A 7 26.59 -25.31 9.69
N GLN A 8 27.49 -24.80 8.83
CA GLN A 8 27.08 -24.15 7.57
C GLN A 8 26.34 -25.10 6.62
N ALA A 9 26.73 -26.38 6.54
CA ALA A 9 26.04 -27.37 5.72
C ALA A 9 24.67 -27.78 6.29
N LEU A 10 24.50 -27.82 7.62
CA LEU A 10 23.20 -28.09 8.24
C LEU A 10 22.21 -26.94 8.02
N PHE A 11 22.67 -25.69 8.13
CA PHE A 11 21.82 -24.52 7.83
C PHE A 11 21.44 -24.49 6.34
N LEU A 12 22.39 -24.68 5.41
CA LEU A 12 22.08 -24.76 3.97
C LEU A 12 21.07 -25.88 3.64
N GLY A 13 21.22 -27.06 4.27
CA GLY A 13 20.33 -28.20 4.04
C GLY A 13 18.90 -28.00 4.54
N ILE A 14 18.70 -27.26 5.64
CA ILE A 14 17.37 -26.94 6.18
C ILE A 14 16.66 -25.89 5.29
N PHE A 15 17.40 -24.89 4.79
CA PHE A 15 16.83 -23.83 3.92
C PHE A 15 16.46 -24.33 2.52
N VAL A 16 17.30 -25.16 1.89
CA VAL A 16 16.96 -25.79 0.59
C VAL A 16 15.72 -26.67 0.73
N SER A 17 15.57 -27.40 1.84
CA SER A 17 14.38 -28.26 2.06
C SER A 17 13.09 -27.45 2.28
N CYS A 18 13.19 -26.25 2.87
CA CYS A 18 12.02 -25.40 3.09
C CYS A 18 11.47 -24.86 1.76
N TYR A 19 12.33 -24.30 0.91
CA TYR A 19 11.94 -23.81 -0.41
C TYR A 19 11.43 -24.94 -1.31
N GLU A 20 12.11 -26.10 -1.36
CA GLU A 20 11.62 -27.24 -2.15
C GLU A 20 10.30 -27.81 -1.60
N SER A 21 10.08 -27.84 -0.28
CA SER A 21 8.83 -28.34 0.31
C SER A 21 7.63 -27.41 0.11
N ILE A 22 7.85 -26.08 0.04
CA ILE A 22 6.79 -25.09 -0.19
C ILE A 22 6.59 -24.83 -1.70
N ALA A 23 7.66 -24.88 -2.50
CA ALA A 23 7.59 -24.67 -3.96
C ALA A 23 7.19 -25.92 -4.76
N ALA A 24 7.07 -27.09 -4.10
CA ALA A 24 6.84 -28.39 -4.77
C ALA A 24 5.53 -28.51 -5.55
N GLU A 25 4.54 -27.64 -5.35
CA GLU A 25 3.32 -27.61 -6.17
C GLU A 25 2.86 -26.17 -6.39
N ARG A 26 3.59 -25.39 -7.22
CA ARG A 26 3.09 -24.09 -7.69
C ARG A 26 1.75 -24.28 -8.38
N ASN A 27 0.73 -23.61 -7.88
CA ASN A 27 -0.59 -23.71 -8.45
C ASN A 27 -0.78 -22.60 -9.50
N ASN A 28 -0.49 -22.92 -10.76
CA ASN A 28 -0.66 -21.97 -11.89
C ASN A 28 -2.10 -21.44 -12.01
N ARG A 29 -3.10 -21.99 -11.28
CA ARG A 29 -4.46 -21.44 -11.22
C ARG A 29 -4.50 -20.03 -10.61
N TYR A 30 -3.59 -19.73 -9.69
CA TYR A 30 -3.57 -18.47 -8.93
C TYR A 30 -2.50 -17.50 -9.44
N GLU A 31 -2.25 -17.51 -10.75
CA GLU A 31 -1.26 -16.65 -11.39
C GLU A 31 -1.93 -15.49 -12.16
N ILE A 32 -1.53 -14.26 -11.83
CA ILE A 32 -1.75 -13.09 -12.69
C ILE A 32 -0.54 -12.98 -13.60
N ARG A 33 -0.73 -13.13 -14.92
CA ARG A 33 0.36 -13.25 -15.89
C ARG A 33 0.24 -12.27 -17.06
N PHE A 34 1.38 -11.69 -17.43
CA PHE A 34 1.58 -10.88 -18.63
C PHE A 34 2.73 -11.46 -19.47
N ASP A 35 2.54 -11.58 -20.78
CA ASP A 35 3.54 -12.10 -21.73
C ASP A 35 4.26 -10.99 -22.53
N THR A 36 3.96 -9.73 -22.20
CA THR A 36 4.61 -8.57 -22.80
C THR A 36 5.16 -7.66 -21.71
N PRO A 37 6.36 -7.06 -21.89
CA PRO A 37 6.84 -6.03 -20.97
C PRO A 37 5.88 -4.85 -20.92
N ALA A 38 5.73 -4.25 -19.73
CA ALA A 38 5.13 -2.91 -19.64
C ALA A 38 6.01 -1.92 -20.41
N SER A 39 5.39 -0.90 -21.00
CA SER A 39 6.15 0.08 -21.76
C SER A 39 6.97 0.94 -20.81
N MET A 40 8.01 1.59 -21.35
CA MET A 40 8.58 2.73 -20.65
C MET A 40 7.74 3.93 -21.08
N LEU A 41 6.70 4.27 -20.31
CA LEU A 41 6.04 5.56 -20.52
C LEU A 41 7.05 6.68 -20.20
N ARG A 42 7.60 7.26 -21.28
CA ARG A 42 8.32 8.54 -21.40
C ARG A 42 9.16 9.02 -20.20
N GLY A 43 10.47 8.78 -20.26
CA GLY A 43 11.49 9.64 -19.62
C GLY A 43 11.55 9.59 -18.09
N ASN A 44 12.21 10.60 -17.51
CA ASN A 44 12.47 10.70 -16.06
C ASN A 44 11.29 11.29 -15.25
N ASP A 45 10.19 11.68 -15.89
CA ASP A 45 9.14 12.46 -15.25
C ASP A 45 8.20 11.57 -14.42
N TRP A 46 7.77 12.08 -13.27
CA TRP A 46 6.74 11.46 -12.43
C TRP A 46 5.38 11.56 -13.14
N MET A 47 4.75 10.43 -13.45
CA MET A 47 3.50 10.41 -14.21
C MET A 47 2.25 10.77 -13.39
N GLY A 48 2.29 10.63 -12.05
CA GLY A 48 1.18 10.94 -11.15
C GLY A 48 -0.14 10.29 -11.56
N ALA A 49 -1.24 11.05 -11.44
CA ALA A 49 -2.60 10.61 -11.76
C ALA A 49 -2.83 10.02 -13.17
N ASN A 50 -1.98 10.29 -14.16
CA ASN A 50 -2.21 9.94 -15.57
C ASN A 50 -1.34 8.77 -16.03
N ASP A 51 -1.36 7.67 -15.27
CA ASP A 51 -0.56 6.48 -15.56
C ASP A 51 -1.44 5.22 -15.74
N PRO A 52 -1.98 5.02 -16.96
CA PRO A 52 -2.85 3.88 -17.24
C PRO A 52 -2.08 2.55 -17.18
N GLU A 53 -0.76 2.54 -17.33
CA GLU A 53 0.03 1.31 -17.22
C GLU A 53 0.21 0.89 -15.77
N TRP A 54 0.43 1.83 -14.86
CA TRP A 54 0.41 1.53 -13.43
C TRP A 54 -0.94 0.93 -13.02
N GLU A 55 -2.05 1.56 -13.40
CA GLU A 55 -3.39 1.11 -12.99
C GLU A 55 -3.76 -0.25 -13.61
N SER A 56 -3.51 -0.45 -14.90
CA SER A 56 -4.01 -1.64 -15.63
C SER A 56 -3.01 -2.79 -15.75
N GLN A 57 -1.72 -2.55 -15.50
CA GLN A 57 -0.67 -3.53 -15.78
C GLN A 57 0.33 -3.72 -14.64
N SER A 58 0.33 -2.92 -13.57
CA SER A 58 1.27 -3.17 -12.46
C SER A 58 0.89 -4.41 -11.65
N LEU A 59 1.89 -5.02 -11.01
CA LEU A 59 1.67 -6.08 -10.03
C LEU A 59 1.77 -5.49 -8.62
N PRO A 60 0.66 -5.38 -7.87
CA PRO A 60 0.69 -4.85 -6.51
C PRO A 60 1.28 -5.90 -5.57
N LEU A 61 2.19 -5.46 -4.69
CA LEU A 61 2.77 -6.21 -3.58
C LEU A 61 2.56 -5.42 -2.29
N GLY A 62 2.42 -6.12 -1.17
CA GLY A 62 2.20 -5.46 0.11
C GLY A 62 2.39 -6.37 1.30
N ASN A 63 2.72 -5.78 2.45
CA ASN A 63 2.75 -6.49 3.73
C ASN A 63 1.84 -5.85 4.79
N GLY A 64 0.93 -4.95 4.40
CA GLY A 64 0.08 -4.15 5.28
C GLY A 64 0.70 -2.83 5.75
N SER A 65 2.03 -2.67 5.68
CA SER A 65 2.76 -1.43 6.00
C SER A 65 3.35 -0.78 4.74
N ILE A 66 4.12 -1.55 3.98
CA ILE A 66 4.77 -1.12 2.75
C ILE A 66 3.97 -1.67 1.57
N GLY A 67 3.72 -0.82 0.58
CA GLY A 67 3.14 -1.19 -0.71
C GLY A 67 4.13 -0.94 -1.84
N ALA A 68 4.08 -1.78 -2.88
CA ALA A 68 4.82 -1.57 -4.11
C ALA A 68 4.02 -2.02 -5.33
N ASN A 69 4.24 -1.39 -6.47
CA ASN A 69 3.66 -1.81 -7.75
C ASN A 69 4.78 -2.06 -8.76
N VAL A 70 4.98 -3.31 -9.19
CA VAL A 70 6.06 -3.71 -10.10
C VAL A 70 5.57 -3.72 -11.56
N LEU A 71 6.29 -3.03 -12.45
CA LEU A 71 5.93 -2.92 -13.88
C LEU A 71 6.58 -3.97 -14.80
N GLY A 72 7.73 -4.53 -14.44
CA GLY A 72 8.44 -5.51 -15.27
C GLY A 72 9.10 -4.94 -16.53
N SER A 73 9.32 -3.63 -16.57
CA SER A 73 9.90 -2.97 -17.73
C SER A 73 11.37 -3.41 -17.95
N ILE A 74 11.81 -3.54 -19.21
CA ILE A 74 13.14 -4.11 -19.53
C ILE A 74 14.29 -3.14 -19.24
N GLN A 75 14.25 -1.97 -19.87
CA GLN A 75 15.37 -1.01 -19.85
C GLN A 75 15.58 -0.41 -18.46
N ALA A 76 14.48 -0.06 -17.80
CA ALA A 76 14.43 0.36 -16.41
C ALA A 76 13.25 -0.34 -15.75
N GLU A 77 13.49 -1.15 -14.72
CA GLU A 77 12.40 -1.61 -13.85
C GLU A 77 11.84 -0.40 -13.10
N ARG A 78 10.51 -0.34 -12.98
CA ARG A 78 9.80 0.77 -12.37
C ARG A 78 8.92 0.24 -11.24
N ILE A 79 9.11 0.80 -10.05
CA ILE A 79 8.45 0.34 -8.83
C ILE A 79 7.93 1.56 -8.07
N THR A 80 6.61 1.79 -8.12
CA THR A 80 5.97 2.78 -7.24
C THR A 80 6.00 2.27 -5.81
N LEU A 81 6.29 3.13 -4.85
CA LEU A 81 6.38 2.81 -3.44
C LEU A 81 5.30 3.53 -2.64
N ASN A 82 4.84 2.86 -1.59
CA ASN A 82 3.87 3.39 -0.64
C ASN A 82 4.25 2.96 0.78
N GLU A 83 4.02 3.86 1.72
CA GLU A 83 4.03 3.57 3.15
C GLU A 83 2.64 3.91 3.67
N LYS A 84 2.03 3.01 4.45
CA LYS A 84 0.61 3.01 4.82
C LYS A 84 0.18 4.28 5.58
N SER A 85 1.08 4.82 6.40
CA SER A 85 0.86 5.98 7.28
C SER A 85 1.35 7.32 6.72
N LEU A 86 1.95 7.33 5.52
CA LEU A 86 2.35 8.56 4.84
C LEU A 86 1.14 9.35 4.30
N TRP A 87 0.68 10.30 5.10
CA TRP A 87 -0.50 11.12 4.81
C TRP A 87 -0.21 12.60 5.00
N ARG A 88 -0.77 13.39 4.08
CA ARG A 88 -0.91 14.85 4.20
C ARG A 88 -2.04 15.20 5.17
N GLY A 89 -2.11 16.45 5.62
CA GLY A 89 -3.14 16.94 6.54
C GLY A 89 -2.89 16.63 8.02
N GLY A 90 -3.92 16.74 8.85
CA GLY A 90 -3.82 16.49 10.30
C GLY A 90 -3.42 17.72 11.14
N PRO A 91 -3.16 17.51 12.45
CA PRO A 91 -2.91 18.58 13.40
C PRO A 91 -1.54 19.28 13.24
N GLY A 92 -0.57 18.63 12.58
CA GLY A 92 0.75 19.18 12.25
C GLY A 92 0.74 20.20 11.09
N THR A 93 -0.41 20.42 10.45
CA THR A 93 -0.52 21.38 9.34
C THR A 93 -0.21 22.81 9.77
N SER A 94 0.13 23.69 8.82
CA SER A 94 0.43 25.12 9.10
C SER A 94 -0.67 25.91 9.83
N GLY A 95 -1.91 25.40 9.85
CA GLY A 95 -3.00 25.98 10.64
C GLY A 95 -2.94 25.61 12.14
N GLY A 96 -2.18 24.57 12.50
CA GLY A 96 -2.03 24.04 13.85
C GLY A 96 -3.18 23.14 14.31
N ALA A 97 -2.97 22.46 15.43
CA ALA A 97 -3.90 21.49 15.99
C ALA A 97 -5.30 22.08 16.27
N ALA A 98 -5.37 23.26 16.90
CA ALA A 98 -6.65 23.90 17.19
C ALA A 98 -7.47 24.19 15.91
N HIS A 99 -6.81 24.58 14.81
CA HIS A 99 -7.46 24.74 13.51
C HIS A 99 -7.93 23.40 12.95
N TYR A 100 -7.12 22.34 13.01
CA TYR A 100 -7.53 21.01 12.55
C TYR A 100 -8.80 20.53 13.28
N TRP A 101 -8.86 20.72 14.59
CA TRP A 101 -9.96 20.26 15.45
C TRP A 101 -11.19 21.19 15.49
N ASP A 102 -11.10 22.38 14.90
CA ASP A 102 -12.24 23.28 14.65
C ASP A 102 -13.01 22.87 13.37
N ALA A 103 -13.54 21.65 13.41
CA ALA A 103 -14.17 20.99 12.27
C ALA A 103 -15.72 21.00 12.31
N ASN A 104 -16.29 21.12 13.51
CA ASN A 104 -17.71 20.89 13.79
C ASN A 104 -18.53 22.19 13.78
N LYS A 105 -19.78 22.11 13.32
CA LYS A 105 -20.82 23.12 13.58
C LYS A 105 -21.69 22.71 14.77
N GLU A 106 -22.24 23.70 15.47
CA GLU A 106 -23.23 23.50 16.54
C GLU A 106 -24.64 23.34 15.96
N SER A 107 -24.87 22.22 15.26
CA SER A 107 -26.05 21.96 14.43
C SER A 107 -27.25 21.41 15.18
N ALA A 108 -27.06 20.80 16.35
CA ALA A 108 -28.12 20.13 17.12
C ALA A 108 -29.33 21.04 17.40
N LYS A 109 -29.09 22.35 17.59
CA LYS A 109 -30.13 23.36 17.84
C LYS A 109 -31.15 23.50 16.71
N PHE A 110 -30.84 23.06 15.49
CA PHE A 110 -31.73 23.15 14.34
C PHE A 110 -32.65 21.92 14.17
N LEU A 111 -32.37 20.81 14.86
CA LEU A 111 -33.17 19.58 14.78
C LEU A 111 -34.67 19.82 15.07
N PRO A 112 -35.07 20.59 16.11
CA PRO A 112 -36.49 20.82 16.37
C PRO A 112 -37.22 21.50 15.21
N GLU A 113 -36.55 22.41 14.49
CA GLU A 113 -37.14 23.09 13.35
C GLU A 113 -37.19 22.20 12.10
N ILE A 114 -36.16 21.37 11.88
CA ILE A 114 -36.15 20.37 10.81
C ILE A 114 -37.30 19.36 10.99
N TYR A 115 -37.48 18.83 12.20
CA TYR A 115 -38.57 17.89 12.50
C TYR A 115 -39.95 18.54 12.38
N ARG A 116 -40.08 19.80 12.78
CA ARG A 116 -41.32 20.57 12.57
C ARG A 116 -41.61 20.72 11.08
N ALA A 117 -40.62 21.07 10.27
CA ALA A 117 -40.79 21.20 8.82
C ALA A 117 -41.28 19.89 8.17
N PHE A 118 -40.75 18.73 8.57
CA PHE A 118 -41.28 17.44 8.12
C PHE A 118 -42.73 17.21 8.58
N SER A 119 -43.03 17.49 9.85
CA SER A 119 -44.37 17.28 10.44
C SER A 119 -45.44 18.17 9.81
N GLU A 120 -45.06 19.36 9.34
CA GLU A 120 -45.92 20.32 8.64
C GLU A 120 -46.03 20.04 7.13
N GLY A 121 -45.40 18.98 6.62
CA GLY A 121 -45.42 18.63 5.19
C GLY A 121 -44.58 19.55 4.30
N ASN A 122 -43.53 20.18 4.86
CA ASN A 122 -42.62 21.08 4.16
C ASN A 122 -41.20 20.49 4.02
N PRO A 123 -40.99 19.50 3.14
CA PRO A 123 -39.69 18.85 2.96
C PRO A 123 -38.63 19.80 2.38
N LYS A 124 -39.03 20.84 1.63
CA LYS A 124 -38.12 21.85 1.10
C LYS A 124 -37.42 22.62 2.22
N LYS A 125 -38.19 23.09 3.22
CA LYS A 125 -37.63 23.77 4.39
C LYS A 125 -36.71 22.84 5.19
N ALA A 126 -37.10 21.57 5.37
CA ALA A 126 -36.26 20.59 6.06
C ALA A 126 -34.92 20.37 5.33
N ALA A 127 -34.95 20.25 3.99
CA ALA A 127 -33.75 20.11 3.17
C ALA A 127 -32.84 21.34 3.25
N GLU A 128 -33.41 22.55 3.13
CA GLU A 128 -32.64 23.81 3.24
C GLU A 128 -31.97 23.97 4.62
N LEU A 129 -32.70 23.67 5.70
CA LEU A 129 -32.15 23.72 7.06
C LEU A 129 -31.06 22.66 7.25
N THR A 130 -31.24 21.46 6.70
CA THR A 130 -30.23 20.39 6.80
C THR A 130 -28.97 20.77 6.03
N SER A 131 -29.09 21.13 4.75
CA SER A 131 -27.98 21.47 3.86
C SER A 131 -27.09 22.60 4.42
N LYS A 132 -27.69 23.66 4.98
CA LYS A 132 -26.96 24.81 5.52
C LYS A 132 -26.28 24.56 6.88
N ASN A 133 -26.78 23.59 7.64
CA ASN A 133 -26.40 23.43 9.05
C ASN A 133 -25.76 22.07 9.38
N PHE A 134 -25.95 21.02 8.59
CA PHE A 134 -25.43 19.67 8.87
C PHE A 134 -24.15 19.32 8.08
N ASN A 135 -23.59 20.28 7.34
CA ASN A 135 -22.21 20.26 6.88
C ASN A 135 -21.22 20.68 7.99
N GLY A 136 -19.92 20.51 7.76
CA GLY A 136 -18.84 20.95 8.64
C GLY A 136 -18.20 22.27 8.25
N LEU A 137 -17.02 22.51 8.82
CA LEU A 137 -16.20 23.70 8.55
C LEU A 137 -15.00 23.38 7.66
N VAL A 138 -14.68 22.09 7.45
CA VAL A 138 -13.47 21.65 6.76
C VAL A 138 -13.74 21.41 5.28
N PRO A 139 -13.13 22.19 4.37
CA PRO A 139 -13.23 21.90 2.95
C PRO A 139 -12.49 20.60 2.59
N TYR A 140 -13.07 19.82 1.68
CA TYR A 140 -12.42 18.63 1.14
C TYR A 140 -11.29 18.96 0.14
N GLU A 141 -11.43 20.10 -0.52
CA GLU A 141 -10.55 20.55 -1.59
C GLU A 141 -9.36 21.35 -1.04
N SER A 142 -8.14 20.95 -1.39
CA SER A 142 -6.90 21.65 -1.02
C SER A 142 -6.90 23.13 -1.40
N ARG A 143 -7.51 23.50 -2.53
CA ARG A 143 -7.65 24.91 -2.95
C ARG A 143 -8.57 25.77 -2.07
N LYS A 144 -9.42 25.15 -1.25
CA LYS A 144 -10.40 25.85 -0.39
C LYS A 144 -9.89 26.03 1.05
N ASP A 145 -8.80 25.36 1.43
CA ASP A 145 -8.13 25.51 2.72
C ASP A 145 -6.61 25.53 2.49
N LYS A 146 -5.97 26.68 2.76
CA LYS A 146 -4.52 26.84 2.55
C LYS A 146 -3.68 25.87 3.39
N ALA A 147 -4.16 25.47 4.57
CA ALA A 147 -3.47 24.49 5.41
C ALA A 147 -3.73 23.04 4.95
N PHE A 148 -4.73 22.84 4.09
CA PHE A 148 -5.21 21.55 3.63
C PHE A 148 -5.44 20.55 4.78
N ARG A 149 -6.14 20.99 5.84
CA ARG A 149 -6.18 20.26 7.12
C ARG A 149 -6.80 18.86 7.04
N PHE A 150 -7.68 18.61 6.07
CA PHE A 150 -8.23 17.26 5.85
C PHE A 150 -7.18 16.29 5.30
N GLY A 151 -6.33 16.73 4.36
CA GLY A 151 -5.25 15.94 3.81
C GLY A 151 -5.64 14.91 2.76
N CYS A 152 -4.68 14.06 2.41
CA CYS A 152 -4.84 12.92 1.51
C CYS A 152 -3.70 11.92 1.68
N TYR A 153 -3.93 10.69 1.26
CA TYR A 153 -2.86 9.71 1.11
C TYR A 153 -1.90 10.15 -0.02
N THR A 154 -0.61 9.85 0.13
CA THR A 154 0.39 10.22 -0.88
C THR A 154 1.39 9.09 -1.10
N THR A 155 1.98 9.04 -2.28
CA THR A 155 3.05 8.08 -2.63
C THR A 155 4.28 8.21 -1.72
N ALA A 156 5.04 7.15 -1.53
CA ALA A 156 6.40 7.23 -0.97
C ALA A 156 7.46 7.51 -2.06
N GLY A 157 7.06 7.74 -3.31
CA GLY A 157 7.94 7.95 -4.46
C GLY A 157 8.06 6.70 -5.34
N GLU A 158 9.13 6.63 -6.13
CA GLU A 158 9.32 5.54 -7.10
C GLU A 158 10.80 5.14 -7.20
N LEU A 159 11.04 3.84 -7.39
CA LEU A 159 12.35 3.33 -7.78
C LEU A 159 12.43 3.09 -9.27
N ARG A 160 13.61 3.41 -9.82
CA ARG A 160 14.03 3.02 -11.16
C ARG A 160 15.31 2.22 -11.07
N ILE A 161 15.30 1.02 -11.63
CA ILE A 161 16.50 0.16 -11.70
C ILE A 161 16.84 -0.04 -13.17
N TRP A 162 17.78 0.76 -13.66
CA TRP A 162 18.28 0.68 -15.02
C TRP A 162 19.12 -0.57 -15.19
N THR A 163 18.86 -1.34 -16.26
CA THR A 163 19.50 -2.65 -16.48
C THR A 163 20.57 -2.63 -17.57
N GLY A 164 20.62 -1.55 -18.36
CA GLY A 164 21.47 -1.46 -19.56
C GLY A 164 21.05 -2.42 -20.68
N LEU A 165 19.91 -3.09 -20.56
CA LEU A 165 19.38 -4.02 -21.57
C LEU A 165 18.51 -3.29 -22.59
N ASP A 166 18.51 -3.79 -23.82
CA ASP A 166 17.67 -3.27 -24.90
C ASP A 166 16.40 -4.12 -25.04
N SER A 167 15.23 -3.48 -24.89
CA SER A 167 13.92 -4.11 -25.05
C SER A 167 13.71 -4.73 -26.43
N ALA A 168 14.34 -4.20 -27.49
CA ALA A 168 14.21 -4.76 -28.84
C ALA A 168 14.85 -6.16 -28.98
N SER A 169 15.74 -6.52 -28.04
CA SER A 169 16.41 -7.83 -28.03
C SER A 169 15.71 -8.88 -27.18
N VAL A 170 14.58 -8.54 -26.58
CA VAL A 170 13.89 -9.39 -25.61
C VAL A 170 12.94 -10.37 -26.30
N THR A 171 13.04 -11.63 -25.89
CA THR A 171 12.11 -12.70 -26.25
C THR A 171 11.72 -13.50 -25.01
N ASP A 172 10.69 -14.34 -25.13
CA ASP A 172 10.28 -15.28 -24.08
C ASP A 172 10.04 -14.57 -22.72
N TYR A 173 9.35 -13.42 -22.80
CA TYR A 173 9.08 -12.58 -21.65
C TYR A 173 7.85 -13.09 -20.91
N HIS A 174 7.98 -13.22 -19.59
CA HIS A 174 6.88 -13.47 -18.67
C HIS A 174 7.03 -12.60 -17.44
N ARG A 175 5.93 -12.00 -17.01
CA ARG A 175 5.81 -11.39 -15.69
C ARG A 175 4.59 -11.91 -14.98
N THR A 176 4.76 -12.35 -13.75
CA THR A 176 3.73 -13.01 -12.98
C THR A 176 3.64 -12.48 -11.55
N LEU A 177 2.45 -12.47 -10.98
CA LEU A 177 2.22 -12.43 -9.55
C LEU A 177 1.47 -13.71 -9.19
N THR A 178 2.10 -14.55 -8.39
CA THR A 178 1.52 -15.79 -7.88
C THR A 178 0.90 -15.53 -6.51
N LEU A 179 -0.42 -15.76 -6.39
CA LEU A 179 -1.16 -15.40 -5.18
C LEU A 179 -0.98 -16.42 -4.06
N ASP A 180 -0.47 -17.62 -4.32
CA ASP A 180 -0.18 -18.67 -3.33
C ASP A 180 1.12 -18.43 -2.56
N ASP A 181 2.07 -17.68 -3.15
CA ASP A 181 3.33 -17.31 -2.52
C ASP A 181 3.53 -15.80 -2.32
N ALA A 182 2.68 -14.95 -2.91
CA ALA A 182 2.80 -13.49 -2.90
C ALA A 182 4.15 -12.97 -3.42
N VAL A 183 4.69 -13.63 -4.46
CA VAL A 183 5.93 -13.24 -5.12
C VAL A 183 5.63 -12.78 -6.55
N ALA A 184 6.08 -11.57 -6.90
CA ALA A 184 6.11 -11.14 -8.29
C ALA A 184 7.42 -11.59 -8.96
N ARG A 185 7.34 -12.04 -10.21
CA ARG A 185 8.48 -12.52 -10.98
C ARG A 185 8.50 -11.91 -12.37
N VAL A 186 9.70 -11.70 -12.90
CA VAL A 186 9.93 -11.27 -14.28
C VAL A 186 11.04 -12.16 -14.86
N SER A 187 10.79 -12.78 -16.01
CA SER A 187 11.76 -13.63 -16.70
C SER A 187 11.75 -13.34 -18.20
N PHE A 188 12.94 -13.30 -18.81
CA PHE A 188 13.07 -13.08 -20.25
C PHE A 188 14.45 -13.47 -20.80
N LEU A 189 14.56 -13.66 -22.11
CA LEU A 189 15.83 -13.76 -22.81
C LEU A 189 16.26 -12.41 -23.35
N SER A 190 17.56 -12.11 -23.26
CA SER A 190 18.19 -11.08 -24.07
C SER A 190 19.54 -11.60 -24.56
N LYS A 191 19.72 -11.62 -25.89
CA LYS A 191 20.96 -12.08 -26.56
C LYS A 191 21.44 -13.46 -26.06
N GLY A 192 20.50 -14.38 -25.83
CA GLY A 192 20.79 -15.76 -25.38
C GLY A 192 21.06 -15.93 -23.88
N VAL A 193 20.93 -14.87 -23.08
CA VAL A 193 21.05 -14.92 -21.60
C VAL A 193 19.65 -14.82 -20.99
N ARG A 194 19.33 -15.71 -20.05
CA ARG A 194 18.10 -15.65 -19.23
C ARG A 194 18.30 -14.68 -18.08
N TYR A 195 17.44 -13.69 -17.97
CA TYR A 195 17.37 -12.78 -16.83
C TYR A 195 16.14 -13.11 -16.00
N GLU A 196 16.28 -13.03 -14.69
CA GLU A 196 15.21 -13.29 -13.74
C GLU A 196 15.21 -12.22 -12.65
N ARG A 197 14.00 -11.80 -12.27
CA ARG A 197 13.75 -10.86 -11.19
C ARG A 197 12.67 -11.41 -10.28
N GLU A 198 12.84 -11.28 -8.98
CA GLU A 198 11.86 -11.72 -7.97
C GLU A 198 11.66 -10.63 -6.92
N TYR A 199 10.40 -10.41 -6.55
CA TYR A 199 9.98 -9.34 -5.64
C TYR A 199 8.96 -9.87 -4.64
N PHE A 200 9.16 -9.57 -3.35
CA PHE A 200 8.18 -9.83 -2.30
C PHE A 200 8.36 -8.82 -1.17
N ILE A 201 7.31 -8.62 -0.38
CA ILE A 201 7.37 -7.76 0.82
C ILE A 201 7.06 -8.64 2.02
N SER A 202 8.09 -8.91 2.82
CA SER A 202 7.94 -9.75 4.02
C SER A 202 7.23 -8.96 5.12
N TYR A 203 6.10 -9.47 5.61
CA TYR A 203 5.46 -8.94 6.82
C TYR A 203 6.33 -9.13 8.07
N PRO A 204 6.87 -10.35 8.36
CA PRO A 204 7.68 -10.54 9.56
C PRO A 204 8.96 -9.70 9.61
N ALA A 205 9.59 -9.44 8.46
CA ALA A 205 10.83 -8.66 8.38
C ALA A 205 10.64 -7.17 8.04
N ASN A 206 9.41 -6.76 7.73
CA ASN A 206 9.04 -5.43 7.25
C ASN A 206 9.97 -4.85 6.15
N VAL A 207 10.26 -5.67 5.13
CA VAL A 207 11.19 -5.33 4.05
C VAL A 207 10.66 -5.81 2.69
N LEU A 208 10.71 -4.92 1.70
CA LEU A 208 10.65 -5.25 0.28
C LEU A 208 12.01 -5.82 -0.17
N VAL A 209 11.99 -7.04 -0.71
CA VAL A 209 13.18 -7.73 -1.25
C VAL A 209 13.06 -7.77 -2.77
N MET A 210 14.14 -7.43 -3.47
CA MET A 210 14.19 -7.41 -4.94
C MET A 210 15.47 -8.10 -5.41
N ARG A 211 15.34 -9.30 -6.00
CA ARG A 211 16.47 -10.10 -6.50
C ARG A 211 16.57 -9.96 -8.01
N PHE A 212 17.78 -9.73 -8.51
CA PHE A 212 18.12 -9.67 -9.93
C PHE A 212 19.25 -10.65 -10.21
N ARG A 213 19.02 -11.60 -11.11
CA ARG A 213 20.04 -12.58 -11.52
C ARG A 213 19.97 -12.90 -13.01
N ALA A 214 21.01 -13.55 -13.50
CA ALA A 214 21.06 -14.12 -14.83
C ALA A 214 21.65 -15.53 -14.80
N ASP A 215 21.34 -16.35 -15.79
CA ASP A 215 21.89 -17.70 -15.94
C ASP A 215 23.37 -17.71 -16.39
N HIS A 216 23.93 -16.55 -16.71
CA HIS A 216 25.34 -16.35 -17.00
C HIS A 216 25.96 -15.37 -16.00
N ARG A 217 27.19 -15.70 -15.58
CA ARG A 217 27.99 -14.83 -14.69
C ARG A 217 28.29 -13.47 -15.31
N GLY A 218 28.37 -12.46 -14.46
CA GLY A 218 28.80 -11.10 -14.79
C GLY A 218 27.85 -10.33 -15.70
N ARG A 219 26.54 -10.62 -15.65
CA ARG A 219 25.54 -10.01 -16.55
C ARG A 219 24.71 -8.91 -15.92
N GLN A 220 24.68 -8.79 -14.60
CA GLN A 220 23.95 -7.72 -13.92
C GLN A 220 24.76 -6.42 -13.96
N ASN A 221 24.23 -5.42 -14.67
CA ASN A 221 24.73 -4.05 -14.72
C ASN A 221 23.58 -3.14 -14.34
N LEU A 222 23.47 -2.81 -13.06
CA LEU A 222 22.29 -2.17 -12.49
C LEU A 222 22.63 -0.76 -12.01
N LYS A 223 21.71 0.18 -12.22
CA LYS A 223 21.74 1.48 -11.57
C LYS A 223 20.40 1.73 -10.91
N LEU A 224 20.38 1.75 -9.59
CA LEU A 224 19.20 2.10 -8.81
C LEU A 224 19.18 3.61 -8.56
N GLU A 225 18.03 4.21 -8.83
CA GLU A 225 17.71 5.61 -8.56
C GLU A 225 16.35 5.69 -7.85
N TYR A 226 16.25 6.57 -6.86
CA TYR A 226 15.00 6.89 -6.17
C TYR A 226 14.50 8.25 -6.66
N SER A 227 13.23 8.29 -7.05
CA SER A 227 12.48 9.50 -7.39
C SER A 227 11.62 9.87 -6.19
N GLU A 228 11.96 10.99 -5.56
CA GLU A 228 11.40 11.44 -4.28
C GLU A 228 9.93 11.84 -4.40
N ASN A 229 9.20 11.82 -3.28
CA ASN A 229 7.86 12.38 -3.21
C ASN A 229 7.89 13.90 -3.55
N PRO A 230 7.13 14.39 -4.54
CA PRO A 230 7.24 15.78 -5.00
C PRO A 230 6.59 16.83 -4.09
N VAL A 231 5.93 16.41 -3.00
CA VAL A 231 5.41 17.28 -1.92
C VAL A 231 6.12 17.04 -0.59
N ALA A 232 7.33 16.48 -0.63
CA ALA A 232 8.23 16.35 0.49
C ALA A 232 9.51 17.16 0.29
N GLU A 233 10.10 17.61 1.39
CA GLU A 233 11.45 18.16 1.43
C GLU A 233 12.36 17.13 2.11
N GLY A 234 13.44 16.73 1.44
CA GLY A 234 14.34 15.72 1.96
C GLY A 234 15.63 15.65 1.17
N MET A 235 16.44 14.63 1.47
CA MET A 235 17.63 14.35 0.68
C MET A 235 18.02 12.88 0.76
N VAL A 236 18.46 12.34 -0.37
CA VAL A 236 19.13 11.04 -0.42
C VAL A 236 20.56 11.18 0.12
N LYS A 237 20.89 10.38 1.14
CA LYS A 237 22.22 10.26 1.72
C LYS A 237 22.78 8.85 1.51
N PRO A 238 24.10 8.72 1.28
CA PRO A 238 24.75 7.42 1.33
C PRO A 238 24.61 6.76 2.70
N TYR A 239 24.28 5.48 2.71
CA TYR A 239 24.29 4.61 3.89
C TYR A 239 25.31 3.49 3.66
N GLY A 240 26.57 3.79 3.98
CA GLY A 240 27.70 2.96 3.59
C GLY A 240 27.95 2.98 2.07
N ASN A 241 28.66 1.97 1.57
CA ASN A 241 28.97 1.82 0.15
C ASN A 241 27.88 1.05 -0.62
N ASP A 242 26.97 0.40 0.10
CA ASP A 242 26.01 -0.59 -0.35
C ASP A 242 24.57 -0.17 -0.08
N GLY A 243 24.31 1.01 0.44
CA GLY A 243 22.96 1.46 0.76
C GLY A 243 22.77 2.96 0.68
N LEU A 244 21.52 3.39 0.75
CA LEU A 244 21.14 4.80 0.82
C LEU A 244 19.93 4.97 1.75
N GLU A 245 19.78 6.18 2.28
CA GLU A 245 18.60 6.62 3.01
C GLU A 245 18.06 7.87 2.35
N TYR A 246 16.75 7.91 2.10
CA TYR A 246 16.03 9.15 1.97
C TYR A 246 15.32 9.44 3.28
N LEU A 247 15.61 10.60 3.88
CA LEU A 247 14.87 11.13 5.01
C LEU A 247 14.19 12.42 4.56
N GLY A 248 12.87 12.43 4.60
CA GLY A 248 12.05 13.54 4.13
C GLY A 248 11.00 13.96 5.15
N ARG A 249 10.44 15.15 4.93
CA ARG A 249 9.27 15.66 5.64
C ARG A 249 8.23 16.16 4.65
N LEU A 250 6.97 15.80 4.84
CA LEU A 250 5.89 16.34 4.01
C LEU A 250 5.76 17.85 4.23
N SER A 251 5.69 18.61 3.15
CA SER A 251 5.73 20.09 3.24
C SER A 251 4.51 20.69 3.95
N ASP A 252 3.36 20.00 3.98
CA ASP A 252 2.12 20.55 4.53
C ASP A 252 1.94 20.30 6.03
N ASN A 253 2.37 19.15 6.55
CA ASN A 253 2.17 18.75 7.96
C ASN A 253 3.45 18.36 8.72
N GLN A 254 4.61 18.43 8.07
CA GLN A 254 5.93 18.12 8.63
C GLN A 254 6.14 16.67 9.07
N MET A 255 5.23 15.75 8.71
CA MET A 255 5.38 14.31 8.96
C MET A 255 6.72 13.82 8.40
N GLU A 256 7.57 13.28 9.27
CA GLU A 256 8.85 12.70 8.89
C GLU A 256 8.66 11.28 8.37
N PHE A 257 9.41 10.92 7.32
CA PHE A 257 9.44 9.57 6.80
C PHE A 257 10.81 9.21 6.25
N SER A 258 11.15 7.93 6.39
CA SER A 258 12.42 7.38 5.92
C SER A 258 12.17 6.26 4.93
N LEU A 259 12.89 6.26 3.81
CA LEU A 259 13.09 5.09 2.98
C LEU A 259 14.55 4.69 3.06
N ARG A 260 14.80 3.45 3.49
CA ARG A 260 16.16 2.93 3.61
C ARG A 260 16.35 1.73 2.71
N MET A 261 17.46 1.73 2.00
CA MET A 261 17.85 0.67 1.09
C MET A 261 19.26 0.17 1.36
N ARG A 262 19.47 -1.13 1.21
CA ARG A 262 20.79 -1.76 1.10
C ARG A 262 20.79 -2.80 -0.01
N MET A 263 21.97 -3.15 -0.50
CA MET A 263 22.14 -4.22 -1.47
C MET A 263 23.25 -5.19 -1.09
N THR A 264 23.08 -6.45 -1.47
CA THR A 264 24.15 -7.44 -1.52
C THR A 264 24.46 -7.78 -2.97
N VAL A 265 25.74 -7.93 -3.29
CA VAL A 265 26.22 -8.15 -4.65
C VAL A 265 27.12 -9.38 -4.68
N GLN A 266 26.79 -10.35 -5.53
CA GLN A 266 27.61 -11.52 -5.78
C GLN A 266 28.33 -11.38 -7.13
N GLY A 267 29.66 -11.45 -7.12
CA GLY A 267 30.48 -11.18 -8.31
C GLY A 267 30.50 -9.70 -8.69
N GLY A 268 31.36 -9.32 -9.63
CA GLY A 268 31.43 -7.93 -10.12
C GLY A 268 31.91 -6.90 -9.10
N SER A 269 31.48 -5.66 -9.27
CA SER A 269 31.78 -4.55 -8.37
C SER A 269 30.58 -3.63 -8.20
N PHE A 270 30.57 -2.85 -7.11
CA PHE A 270 29.52 -1.89 -6.83
C PHE A 270 30.06 -0.61 -6.21
N SER A 271 29.26 0.45 -6.28
CA SER A 271 29.53 1.71 -5.61
C SER A 271 28.25 2.46 -5.31
N ASN A 272 28.29 3.30 -4.28
CA ASN A 272 27.29 4.33 -4.06
C ASN A 272 27.89 5.70 -4.43
N LYS A 273 27.31 6.39 -5.41
CA LYS A 273 27.73 7.74 -5.81
C LYS A 273 26.51 8.62 -6.03
N ASN A 274 26.50 9.79 -5.37
CA ASN A 274 25.50 10.84 -5.57
C ASN A 274 24.04 10.35 -5.44
N GLY A 275 23.74 9.49 -4.46
CA GLY A 275 22.39 8.96 -4.25
C GLY A 275 21.96 7.89 -5.25
N SER A 276 22.92 7.27 -5.96
CA SER A 276 22.66 6.15 -6.87
C SER A 276 23.57 4.96 -6.54
N LEU A 277 22.95 3.77 -6.45
CA LEU A 277 23.66 2.51 -6.30
C LEU A 277 23.95 1.94 -7.69
N VAL A 278 25.23 1.77 -8.01
CA VAL A 278 25.71 1.29 -9.31
C VAL A 278 26.39 -0.05 -9.12
N VAL A 279 25.98 -1.04 -9.90
CA VAL A 279 26.55 -2.39 -9.95
C VAL A 279 27.02 -2.68 -11.37
N SER A 280 28.21 -3.27 -11.49
CA SER A 280 28.82 -3.63 -12.78
C SER A 280 29.29 -5.08 -12.78
N GLY A 281 28.83 -5.84 -13.78
CA GLY A 281 29.28 -7.20 -14.03
C GLY A 281 29.05 -8.16 -12.86
N ALA A 282 27.93 -8.05 -12.14
CA ALA A 282 27.57 -8.98 -11.07
C ALA A 282 26.84 -10.23 -11.61
N ASP A 283 26.91 -11.32 -10.84
CA ASP A 283 26.13 -12.54 -11.08
C ASP A 283 24.71 -12.36 -10.56
N GLU A 284 24.60 -11.78 -9.36
CA GLU A 284 23.36 -11.53 -8.65
C GLU A 284 23.44 -10.25 -7.82
N VAL A 285 22.31 -9.54 -7.74
CA VAL A 285 22.10 -8.41 -6.84
C VAL A 285 20.79 -8.60 -6.10
N VAL A 286 20.81 -8.41 -4.78
CA VAL A 286 19.59 -8.37 -3.97
C VAL A 286 19.51 -7.01 -3.29
N PHE A 287 18.41 -6.30 -3.50
CA PHE A 287 18.08 -5.06 -2.80
C PHE A 287 17.09 -5.34 -1.68
N PHE A 288 17.28 -4.67 -0.55
CA PHE A 288 16.42 -4.70 0.63
C PHE A 288 15.96 -3.28 0.91
N LEU A 289 14.66 -3.03 0.92
CA LEU A 289 14.06 -1.73 1.20
C LEU A 289 13.10 -1.82 2.38
N SER A 290 13.19 -0.87 3.31
CA SER A 290 12.13 -0.62 4.29
C SER A 290 11.73 0.86 4.26
N ALA A 291 10.51 1.14 4.69
CA ALA A 291 9.97 2.49 4.80
C ALA A 291 9.12 2.63 6.07
N ASP A 292 9.13 3.81 6.66
CA ASP A 292 8.34 4.12 7.85
C ASP A 292 8.09 5.64 7.95
N THR A 293 7.12 6.04 8.78
CA THR A 293 6.90 7.44 9.16
C THR A 293 7.04 7.62 10.66
N ASP A 294 6.94 8.86 11.12
CA ASP A 294 6.84 9.18 12.55
C ASP A 294 5.44 8.95 13.15
N TYR A 295 4.47 8.50 12.33
CA TYR A 295 3.08 8.29 12.73
C TYR A 295 2.94 7.31 13.89
N LYS A 296 2.03 7.65 14.80
CA LYS A 296 1.59 6.80 15.90
C LYS A 296 0.09 6.97 16.11
N MET A 297 -0.64 5.85 16.05
CA MET A 297 -2.06 5.81 16.36
C MET A 297 -2.34 6.39 17.75
N ASN A 298 -3.33 7.28 17.84
CA ASN A 298 -3.76 7.89 19.09
C ASN A 298 -5.28 7.84 19.23
N TYR A 299 -5.77 7.19 20.30
CA TYR A 299 -7.20 7.01 20.58
C TYR A 299 -7.80 8.17 21.39
N SER A 300 -6.96 9.05 21.95
CA SER A 300 -7.38 10.18 22.78
C SER A 300 -6.43 11.37 22.57
N PRO A 301 -6.42 11.97 21.35
CA PRO A 301 -5.51 13.06 21.02
C PRO A 301 -5.80 14.33 21.84
N ASP A 302 -4.73 15.05 22.23
CA ASP A 302 -4.87 16.43 22.71
C ASP A 302 -5.14 17.34 21.52
N TYR A 303 -6.24 18.08 21.57
CA TYR A 303 -6.67 18.94 20.48
C TYR A 303 -5.85 20.23 20.30
N ASN A 304 -4.86 20.47 21.17
CA ASN A 304 -3.92 21.57 21.05
C ASN A 304 -2.49 21.11 20.70
N ASP A 305 -2.26 19.81 20.60
CA ASP A 305 -0.96 19.23 20.32
C ASP A 305 -0.78 18.96 18.81
N PRO A 306 0.13 19.67 18.11
CA PRO A 306 0.43 19.40 16.70
C PRO A 306 1.10 18.03 16.50
N GLU A 307 1.71 17.47 17.53
CA GLU A 307 2.41 16.18 17.52
C GLU A 307 1.53 15.04 18.06
N ALA A 308 0.21 15.23 18.17
CA ALA A 308 -0.71 14.25 18.76
C ALA A 308 -0.68 12.85 18.12
N TYR A 309 -0.17 12.73 16.89
CA TYR A 309 0.01 11.46 16.17
C TYR A 309 1.47 11.17 15.81
N VAL A 310 2.43 11.80 16.47
CA VAL A 310 3.86 11.61 16.26
C VAL A 310 4.44 10.80 17.43
N GLY A 311 5.25 9.79 17.14
CA GLY A 311 5.89 9.01 18.20
C GLY A 311 6.76 7.84 17.77
N VAL A 312 7.04 7.71 16.48
CA VAL A 312 7.99 6.74 15.91
C VAL A 312 9.20 7.51 15.36
N ASN A 313 10.39 6.90 15.41
CA ASN A 313 11.57 7.43 14.71
C ASN A 313 11.80 6.60 13.43
N PRO A 314 11.35 7.09 12.26
CA PRO A 314 11.40 6.29 11.02
C PRO A 314 12.83 6.00 10.57
N SER A 315 13.80 6.86 10.90
CA SER A 315 15.21 6.61 10.57
C SER A 315 15.80 5.46 11.39
N GLU A 316 15.36 5.26 12.64
CA GLU A 316 15.80 4.16 13.50
C GLU A 316 15.12 2.84 13.15
N THR A 317 13.81 2.83 12.94
CA THR A 317 13.05 1.61 12.61
C THR A 317 13.50 1.01 11.27
N THR A 318 13.59 1.83 10.23
CA THR A 318 14.10 1.40 8.91
C THR A 318 15.57 0.98 8.96
N ALA A 319 16.39 1.53 9.86
CA ALA A 319 17.75 1.05 10.12
C ALA A 319 17.75 -0.41 10.56
N SER A 320 16.93 -0.71 11.57
CA SER A 320 16.88 -2.03 12.18
C SER A 320 16.43 -3.06 11.16
N TRP A 321 15.29 -2.84 10.52
CA TRP A 321 14.71 -3.80 9.60
C TRP A 321 15.62 -4.13 8.41
N VAL A 322 16.21 -3.11 7.78
CA VAL A 322 17.09 -3.33 6.62
C VAL A 322 18.40 -4.00 7.01
N ASN A 323 18.98 -3.66 8.17
CA ASN A 323 20.21 -4.29 8.63
C ASN A 323 19.99 -5.76 9.01
N ASP A 324 18.89 -6.07 9.68
CA ASP A 324 18.51 -7.44 10.01
C ASP A 324 18.21 -8.26 8.76
N ALA A 325 17.53 -7.66 7.76
CA ALA A 325 17.26 -8.30 6.48
C ALA A 325 18.55 -8.65 5.71
N VAL A 326 19.53 -7.75 5.66
CA VAL A 326 20.84 -8.01 5.02
C VAL A 326 21.57 -9.16 5.73
N ILE A 327 21.51 -9.24 7.06
CA ILE A 327 22.12 -10.33 7.83
C ILE A 327 21.43 -11.67 7.56
N LYS A 328 20.08 -11.69 7.51
CA LYS A 328 19.29 -12.88 7.20
C LYS A 328 19.56 -13.40 5.77
N GLY A 329 19.66 -12.47 4.81
CA GLY A 329 19.84 -12.80 3.39
C GLY A 329 18.55 -13.29 2.71
N TYR A 330 18.60 -13.39 1.38
CA TYR A 330 17.43 -13.65 0.53
C TYR A 330 16.70 -14.95 0.89
N ASP A 331 17.40 -16.09 0.94
CA ASP A 331 16.74 -17.40 1.07
C ASP A 331 15.99 -17.54 2.40
N ALA A 332 16.57 -17.04 3.49
CA ALA A 332 15.94 -17.05 4.81
C ALA A 332 14.72 -16.12 4.88
N LEU A 333 14.82 -14.92 4.29
CA LEU A 333 13.70 -13.98 4.21
C LEU A 333 12.55 -14.52 3.38
N LEU A 334 12.85 -15.20 2.26
CA LEU A 334 11.83 -15.83 1.44
C LEU A 334 11.14 -16.95 2.22
N CYS A 335 11.88 -17.81 2.93
CA CYS A 335 11.27 -18.86 3.75
C CYS A 335 10.36 -18.27 4.86
N GLU A 336 10.80 -17.21 5.53
CA GLU A 336 10.01 -16.51 6.56
C GLU A 336 8.73 -15.88 5.96
N HIS A 337 8.85 -15.22 4.81
CA HIS A 337 7.72 -14.67 4.05
C HIS A 337 6.70 -15.75 3.67
N LEU A 338 7.17 -16.85 3.06
CA LEU A 338 6.31 -17.95 2.64
C LEU A 338 5.60 -18.60 3.82
N SER A 339 6.30 -18.80 4.94
CA SER A 339 5.70 -19.37 6.15
C SER A 339 4.61 -18.48 6.74
N ASP A 340 4.81 -17.15 6.76
CA ASP A 340 3.79 -16.20 7.22
C ASP A 340 2.61 -16.17 6.26
N TYR A 341 2.87 -15.94 4.98
CA TYR A 341 1.85 -15.70 3.98
C TYR A 341 0.96 -16.93 3.74
N SER A 342 1.56 -18.12 3.59
CA SER A 342 0.82 -19.37 3.38
C SER A 342 -0.07 -19.73 4.57
N SER A 343 0.30 -19.33 5.79
CA SER A 343 -0.52 -19.54 7.00
C SER A 343 -1.86 -18.80 6.97
N LEU A 344 -1.98 -17.76 6.13
CA LEU A 344 -3.20 -16.99 5.88
C LEU A 344 -3.85 -17.43 4.58
N PHE A 345 -3.11 -17.39 3.47
CA PHE A 345 -3.66 -17.66 2.15
C PHE A 345 -4.13 -19.11 2.00
N GLY A 346 -3.36 -20.08 2.51
CA GLY A 346 -3.67 -21.52 2.43
C GLY A 346 -4.89 -21.98 3.23
N ARG A 347 -5.54 -21.09 4.02
CA ARG A 347 -6.74 -21.42 4.80
C ARG A 347 -8.00 -21.67 3.98
N VAL A 348 -8.04 -21.19 2.74
CA VAL A 348 -9.20 -21.33 1.85
C VAL A 348 -8.76 -21.71 0.45
N GLU A 349 -9.33 -22.80 -0.03
CA GLU A 349 -9.25 -23.22 -1.43
C GLU A 349 -10.64 -23.12 -2.05
N LEU A 350 -10.69 -22.65 -3.30
CA LEU A 350 -11.90 -22.65 -4.13
C LEU A 350 -11.58 -23.45 -5.40
N SER A 351 -12.49 -24.37 -5.74
CA SER A 351 -12.48 -25.12 -7.01
C SER A 351 -13.90 -25.12 -7.58
N LEU A 352 -14.04 -24.56 -8.78
CA LEU A 352 -15.30 -24.42 -9.53
C LEU A 352 -15.36 -25.35 -10.75
N ALA A 353 -14.23 -25.98 -11.13
CA ALA A 353 -14.15 -26.88 -12.27
C ALA A 353 -13.10 -27.98 -12.05
N GLU A 354 -13.27 -29.11 -12.74
CA GLU A 354 -12.30 -30.22 -12.75
C GLU A 354 -11.14 -30.01 -13.73
N SER A 355 -11.28 -29.07 -14.68
CA SER A 355 -10.26 -28.76 -15.70
C SER A 355 -10.27 -27.28 -16.09
N TYR A 356 -9.11 -26.74 -16.44
CA TYR A 356 -8.90 -25.32 -16.71
C TYR A 356 -8.26 -25.08 -18.09
N GLU A 357 -9.08 -24.94 -19.14
CA GLU A 357 -8.62 -24.80 -20.53
C GLU A 357 -7.75 -23.54 -20.76
N ALA A 358 -8.04 -22.46 -20.04
CA ALA A 358 -7.41 -21.15 -20.25
C ALA A 358 -6.20 -20.87 -19.33
N ILE A 359 -5.76 -21.85 -18.53
CA ILE A 359 -4.77 -21.64 -17.45
C ILE A 359 -3.40 -21.17 -17.96
N ASP A 360 -3.02 -21.56 -19.18
CA ASP A 360 -1.73 -21.19 -19.79
C ASP A 360 -1.75 -19.83 -20.51
N LEU A 361 -2.91 -19.18 -20.59
CA LEU A 361 -3.06 -17.87 -21.24
C LEU A 361 -2.74 -16.74 -20.26
N SER A 362 -2.16 -15.65 -20.77
CA SER A 362 -2.03 -14.42 -20.00
C SER A 362 -3.39 -13.90 -19.50
N THR A 363 -3.39 -13.26 -18.32
CA THR A 363 -4.61 -12.72 -17.71
C THR A 363 -5.35 -11.71 -18.61
N PRO A 364 -4.68 -10.81 -19.37
CA PRO A 364 -5.36 -9.96 -20.34
C PRO A 364 -6.11 -10.74 -21.44
N GLU A 365 -5.52 -11.83 -21.93
CA GLU A 365 -6.16 -12.69 -22.94
C GLU A 365 -7.35 -13.45 -22.35
N ARG A 366 -7.22 -13.97 -21.12
CA ARG A 366 -8.33 -14.58 -20.37
C ARG A 366 -9.49 -13.62 -20.19
N LEU A 367 -9.21 -12.39 -19.73
CA LEU A 367 -10.22 -11.32 -19.59
C LEU A 367 -10.90 -10.96 -20.92
N ARG A 368 -10.13 -10.89 -22.01
CA ARG A 368 -10.68 -10.60 -23.36
C ARG A 368 -11.66 -11.70 -23.81
N ARG A 369 -11.31 -12.98 -23.61
CA ARG A 369 -12.19 -14.11 -23.91
C ARG A 369 -13.42 -14.13 -23.02
N TYR A 370 -13.24 -13.96 -21.70
CA TYR A 370 -14.36 -13.95 -20.75
C TYR A 370 -15.40 -12.88 -21.10
N ARG A 371 -14.96 -11.65 -21.46
CA ARG A 371 -15.84 -10.57 -21.94
C ARG A 371 -16.60 -10.89 -23.23
N SER A 372 -16.10 -11.85 -24.02
CA SER A 372 -16.75 -12.33 -25.24
C SER A 372 -17.69 -13.53 -24.99
N GLY A 373 -17.90 -13.90 -23.72
CA GLY A 373 -18.83 -14.96 -23.30
C GLY A 373 -18.19 -16.34 -23.15
N PHE A 374 -16.86 -16.46 -23.21
CA PHE A 374 -16.18 -17.71 -22.90
C PHE A 374 -16.23 -17.98 -21.39
N SER A 375 -16.52 -19.22 -21.01
CA SER A 375 -16.44 -19.68 -19.62
C SER A 375 -14.97 -19.81 -19.19
N ASP A 376 -14.61 -19.25 -18.04
CA ASP A 376 -13.28 -19.42 -17.43
C ASP A 376 -13.43 -19.49 -15.89
N PRO A 377 -13.83 -20.65 -15.35
CA PRO A 377 -13.98 -20.84 -13.89
C PRO A 377 -12.67 -20.61 -13.13
N GLY A 378 -11.52 -20.82 -13.77
CA GLY A 378 -10.23 -20.51 -13.19
C GLY A 378 -10.01 -19.01 -13.02
N LEU A 379 -10.63 -18.16 -13.84
CA LEU A 379 -10.50 -16.70 -13.73
C LEU A 379 -11.39 -16.18 -12.61
N GLU A 380 -12.55 -16.80 -12.42
CA GLU A 380 -13.45 -16.57 -11.29
C GLU A 380 -12.78 -16.97 -9.97
N GLU A 381 -12.15 -18.15 -9.92
CA GLU A 381 -11.31 -18.58 -8.79
C GLU A 381 -10.16 -17.62 -8.50
N LEU A 382 -9.43 -17.21 -9.55
CA LEU A 382 -8.34 -16.24 -9.43
C LEU A 382 -8.84 -14.91 -8.87
N TYR A 383 -9.98 -14.40 -9.35
CA TYR A 383 -10.56 -13.13 -8.87
C TYR A 383 -10.99 -13.23 -7.39
N TYR A 384 -11.59 -14.34 -6.99
CA TYR A 384 -11.93 -14.60 -5.58
C TYR A 384 -10.67 -14.61 -4.70
N GLN A 385 -9.63 -15.36 -5.10
CA GLN A 385 -8.38 -15.41 -4.35
C GLN A 385 -7.62 -14.09 -4.37
N TYR A 386 -7.77 -13.29 -5.43
CA TYR A 386 -7.16 -11.97 -5.51
C TYR A 386 -7.73 -11.01 -4.47
N GLY A 387 -9.03 -11.08 -4.18
CA GLY A 387 -9.62 -10.32 -3.06
C GLY A 387 -8.99 -10.69 -1.71
N ARG A 388 -8.76 -11.98 -1.46
CA ARG A 388 -8.07 -12.46 -0.24
C ARG A 388 -6.61 -12.00 -0.19
N TYR A 389 -5.88 -12.15 -1.30
CA TYR A 389 -4.50 -11.66 -1.45
C TYR A 389 -4.40 -10.17 -1.13
N LEU A 390 -5.24 -9.33 -1.75
CA LEU A 390 -5.20 -7.88 -1.57
C LEU A 390 -5.49 -7.48 -0.12
N LEU A 391 -6.38 -8.19 0.58
CA LEU A 391 -6.62 -7.94 2.00
C LEU A 391 -5.39 -8.30 2.86
N ILE A 392 -4.76 -9.46 2.63
CA ILE A 392 -3.53 -9.86 3.32
C ILE A 392 -2.41 -8.85 3.05
N ALA A 393 -2.26 -8.42 1.80
CA ALA A 393 -1.19 -7.52 1.38
C ALA A 393 -1.39 -6.06 1.84
N SER A 394 -2.63 -5.64 2.13
CA SER A 394 -2.93 -4.25 2.49
C SER A 394 -3.39 -4.02 3.92
N SER A 395 -3.74 -5.06 4.68
CA SER A 395 -4.26 -4.92 6.05
C SER A 395 -3.78 -6.03 6.96
N ARG A 396 -2.63 -5.82 7.61
CA ARG A 396 -2.06 -6.73 8.62
C ARG A 396 -2.02 -6.04 9.99
N PRO A 397 -2.13 -6.78 11.10
CA PRO A 397 -2.03 -6.20 12.44
C PRO A 397 -0.76 -5.35 12.62
N GLY A 398 -0.91 -4.20 13.28
CA GLY A 398 0.19 -3.30 13.63
C GLY A 398 0.27 -2.00 12.82
N ASN A 399 -0.57 -1.79 11.81
CA ASN A 399 -0.63 -0.54 11.03
C ASN A 399 -2.11 -0.15 10.72
N LEU A 400 -2.33 0.86 9.87
CA LEU A 400 -3.65 1.38 9.49
C LEU A 400 -4.42 0.45 8.52
N PRO A 401 -5.75 0.57 8.44
CA PRO A 401 -6.58 -0.24 7.55
C PRO A 401 -6.33 0.01 6.06
N ALA A 402 -6.80 -0.91 5.20
CA ALA A 402 -6.97 -0.68 3.76
C ALA A 402 -7.85 0.56 3.47
N ASN A 403 -7.29 1.55 2.77
CA ASN A 403 -8.00 2.75 2.29
C ASN A 403 -8.72 2.47 0.94
N LEU A 404 -9.18 3.51 0.23
CA LEU A 404 -9.85 3.37 -1.07
C LEU A 404 -9.03 2.62 -2.16
N GLN A 405 -7.71 2.56 -2.03
CA GLN A 405 -6.80 1.83 -2.93
C GLN A 405 -5.97 0.78 -2.17
N GLY A 406 -6.42 0.36 -0.98
CA GLY A 406 -5.70 -0.55 -0.09
C GLY A 406 -4.47 0.10 0.54
N ILE A 407 -3.38 0.14 -0.23
CA ILE A 407 -2.11 0.85 0.03
C ILE A 407 -1.44 1.37 -1.24
N TRP A 408 -1.94 1.00 -2.41
CA TRP A 408 -1.23 1.19 -3.68
C TRP A 408 -1.67 2.50 -4.31
N HIS A 409 -0.79 3.50 -4.32
CA HIS A 409 -1.10 4.82 -4.85
C HIS A 409 0.12 5.47 -5.52
N ASN A 410 -0.06 5.97 -6.74
CA ASN A 410 1.01 6.53 -7.56
C ASN A 410 0.90 8.06 -7.75
N ASP A 411 0.18 8.75 -6.88
CA ASP A 411 0.05 10.21 -6.96
C ASP A 411 0.19 10.89 -5.58
N ILE A 412 0.13 12.21 -5.58
CA ILE A 412 0.17 13.07 -4.38
C ILE A 412 -1.20 13.62 -3.99
N ASP A 413 -2.20 13.42 -4.85
CA ASP A 413 -3.57 13.88 -4.66
C ASP A 413 -4.56 12.98 -5.43
N GLY A 414 -4.77 11.76 -4.93
CA GLY A 414 -5.63 10.78 -5.58
C GLY A 414 -7.14 11.10 -5.55
N PRO A 415 -7.93 10.42 -6.39
CA PRO A 415 -9.39 10.50 -6.37
C PRO A 415 -9.94 10.27 -4.96
N TRP A 416 -10.82 11.18 -4.53
CA TRP A 416 -11.37 11.18 -3.17
C TRP A 416 -10.29 11.07 -2.07
N ARG A 417 -9.14 11.72 -2.27
CA ARG A 417 -8.02 11.78 -1.32
C ARG A 417 -7.46 10.42 -0.91
N VAL A 418 -7.89 9.35 -1.60
CA VAL A 418 -7.72 7.96 -1.20
C VAL A 418 -8.07 7.75 0.27
N ASP A 419 -9.15 8.40 0.72
CA ASP A 419 -9.56 8.50 2.12
C ASP A 419 -10.09 7.18 2.71
N TYR A 420 -10.53 7.22 3.97
CA TYR A 420 -11.39 6.20 4.53
C TYR A 420 -12.85 6.61 4.31
N HIS A 421 -13.48 6.01 3.31
CA HIS A 421 -14.85 6.34 2.92
C HIS A 421 -15.88 5.43 3.61
N ASN A 422 -16.60 5.99 4.58
CA ASN A 422 -17.39 5.28 5.59
C ASN A 422 -18.87 5.07 5.23
N ASN A 423 -19.29 5.30 3.98
CA ASN A 423 -20.68 5.10 3.56
C ASN A 423 -20.89 3.91 2.62
N ILE A 424 -19.84 3.11 2.35
CA ILE A 424 -19.89 1.80 1.69
C ILE A 424 -18.48 1.21 1.55
N ASN A 425 -17.47 2.04 1.21
CA ASN A 425 -16.19 1.54 0.68
C ASN A 425 -15.33 0.85 1.75
N VAL A 426 -15.08 1.50 2.89
CA VAL A 426 -14.27 0.88 3.93
C VAL A 426 -14.97 -0.36 4.49
N GLN A 427 -16.29 -0.35 4.61
CA GLN A 427 -17.05 -1.54 4.98
C GLN A 427 -16.85 -2.67 3.97
N MET A 428 -16.96 -2.36 2.67
CA MET A 428 -16.75 -3.32 1.59
C MET A 428 -15.35 -3.93 1.61
N ASN A 429 -14.32 -3.13 1.90
CA ASN A 429 -12.95 -3.63 2.05
C ASN A 429 -12.85 -4.79 3.06
N TYR A 430 -13.69 -4.77 4.11
CA TYR A 430 -13.64 -5.76 5.20
C TYR A 430 -14.75 -6.81 5.18
N TRP A 431 -15.71 -6.77 4.25
CA TRP A 431 -16.68 -7.86 4.09
C TRP A 431 -16.05 -9.27 3.93
N PRO A 432 -14.93 -9.45 3.20
CA PRO A 432 -14.34 -10.78 3.07
C PRO A 432 -13.56 -11.22 4.31
N SER A 433 -13.20 -10.32 5.24
CA SER A 433 -12.27 -10.63 6.34
C SER A 433 -12.65 -11.89 7.14
N CYS A 434 -13.86 -11.96 7.68
CA CYS A 434 -14.31 -13.11 8.45
C CYS A 434 -14.72 -14.29 7.56
N SER A 435 -15.53 -14.05 6.52
CA SER A 435 -16.11 -15.09 5.67
C SER A 435 -15.08 -15.85 4.83
N THR A 436 -13.92 -15.24 4.58
CA THR A 436 -12.78 -15.84 3.84
C THR A 436 -11.60 -16.23 4.73
N ASN A 437 -11.84 -16.33 6.05
CA ASN A 437 -10.91 -16.84 7.06
C ASN A 437 -9.62 -16.00 7.25
N LEU A 438 -9.78 -14.67 7.26
CA LEU A 438 -8.73 -13.65 7.42
C LEU A 438 -9.07 -12.66 8.54
N THR A 439 -9.67 -13.13 9.64
CA THR A 439 -10.17 -12.28 10.74
C THR A 439 -9.10 -11.35 11.30
N GLU A 440 -7.85 -11.81 11.39
CA GLU A 440 -6.73 -11.01 11.89
C GLU A 440 -6.45 -9.76 11.02
N CYS A 441 -6.75 -9.84 9.72
CA CYS A 441 -6.61 -8.72 8.78
C CYS A 441 -7.64 -7.60 9.02
N ALA A 442 -8.70 -7.83 9.81
CA ALA A 442 -9.66 -6.81 10.22
C ALA A 442 -9.19 -5.98 11.43
N THR A 443 -8.16 -6.44 12.16
CA THR A 443 -7.66 -5.74 13.36
C THR A 443 -7.32 -4.27 13.10
N PRO A 444 -6.60 -3.90 12.02
CA PRO A 444 -6.35 -2.49 11.68
C PRO A 444 -7.62 -1.64 11.55
N PHE A 445 -8.70 -2.23 11.02
CA PHE A 445 -9.98 -1.53 10.90
C PHE A 445 -10.65 -1.32 12.25
N PHE A 446 -10.58 -2.31 13.14
CA PHE A 446 -11.10 -2.17 14.50
C PHE A 446 -10.37 -1.05 15.25
N GLU A 447 -9.04 -1.00 15.15
CA GLU A 447 -8.24 0.06 15.77
C GLU A 447 -8.56 1.44 15.19
N TYR A 448 -8.79 1.55 13.88
CA TYR A 448 -9.27 2.79 13.27
C TYR A 448 -10.66 3.20 13.76
N VAL A 449 -11.61 2.26 13.86
CA VAL A 449 -12.95 2.56 14.41
C VAL A 449 -12.85 3.03 15.87
N LEU A 450 -11.98 2.40 16.67
CA LEU A 450 -11.72 2.81 18.04
C LEU A 450 -11.08 4.21 18.13
N SER A 451 -10.18 4.58 17.21
CA SER A 451 -9.56 5.91 17.21
C SER A 451 -10.54 7.03 16.86
N LEU A 452 -11.66 6.72 16.19
CA LEU A 452 -12.74 7.67 15.91
C LEU A 452 -13.67 7.92 17.10
N VAL A 453 -13.63 7.11 18.17
CA VAL A 453 -14.58 7.22 19.28
C VAL A 453 -14.49 8.59 19.96
N VAL A 454 -13.31 8.98 20.46
CA VAL A 454 -13.13 10.25 21.19
C VAL A 454 -13.42 11.48 20.31
N PRO A 455 -12.87 11.60 19.08
CA PRO A 455 -13.28 12.66 18.16
C PRO A 455 -14.78 12.63 17.83
N GLY A 456 -15.35 11.45 17.63
CA GLY A 456 -16.74 11.22 17.24
C GLY A 456 -17.75 11.58 18.33
N GLU A 457 -17.37 11.55 19.61
CA GLU A 457 -18.21 12.05 20.71
C GLU A 457 -18.51 13.55 20.57
N ARG A 458 -17.54 14.34 20.08
CA ARG A 458 -17.74 15.76 19.80
C ARG A 458 -18.74 15.95 18.65
N VAL A 459 -18.62 15.14 17.60
CA VAL A 459 -19.55 15.17 16.45
C VAL A 459 -20.97 14.82 16.90
N ALA A 460 -21.14 13.73 17.66
CA ALA A 460 -22.44 13.30 18.16
C ALA A 460 -23.13 14.39 19.00
N ARG A 461 -22.36 15.08 19.85
CA ARG A 461 -22.85 16.19 20.66
C ARG A 461 -23.21 17.42 19.82
N SER A 462 -22.29 17.91 19.00
CA SER A 462 -22.46 19.16 18.26
C SER A 462 -23.55 19.05 17.18
N TYR A 463 -23.67 17.91 16.49
CA TYR A 463 -24.64 17.75 15.40
C TYR A 463 -25.99 17.21 15.84
N TYR A 464 -26.01 16.33 16.83
CA TYR A 464 -27.22 15.59 17.19
C TYR A 464 -27.68 15.79 18.63
N GLY A 465 -26.92 16.52 19.46
CA GLY A 465 -27.20 16.66 20.89
C GLY A 465 -27.18 15.31 21.61
N ALA A 466 -26.47 14.33 21.04
CA ALA A 466 -26.52 12.94 21.45
C ALA A 466 -25.31 12.56 22.32
N ARG A 467 -25.47 11.49 23.10
CA ARG A 467 -24.36 10.76 23.75
C ARG A 467 -23.75 9.77 22.75
N GLY A 468 -22.67 9.11 23.17
CA GLY A 468 -21.95 8.16 22.32
C GLY A 468 -21.14 8.89 21.26
N TRP A 469 -20.75 8.16 20.20
CA TRP A 469 -19.89 8.66 19.14
C TRP A 469 -20.54 8.41 17.77
N THR A 470 -20.09 9.15 16.77
CA THR A 470 -20.37 8.86 15.35
C THR A 470 -19.22 9.38 14.49
N ALA A 471 -19.20 8.97 13.24
CA ALA A 471 -18.33 9.51 12.20
C ALA A 471 -19.16 9.93 10.99
N SER A 472 -18.60 10.79 10.16
CA SER A 472 -19.15 11.12 8.85
C SER A 472 -18.55 10.26 7.75
N ILE A 473 -18.88 10.60 6.50
CA ILE A 473 -18.55 9.83 5.30
C ILE A 473 -17.04 9.78 5.05
N SER A 474 -16.37 10.92 5.04
CA SER A 474 -14.93 10.99 4.80
C SER A 474 -14.14 10.97 6.11
N GLY A 475 -13.14 10.10 6.19
CA GLY A 475 -12.23 9.97 7.33
C GLY A 475 -10.76 9.92 6.90
N ASN A 476 -9.86 10.16 7.85
CA ASN A 476 -8.41 10.16 7.66
C ASN A 476 -7.72 9.54 8.89
N PRO A 477 -6.40 9.27 8.88
CA PRO A 477 -5.73 8.59 9.99
C PRO A 477 -5.53 9.45 11.24
N PHE A 478 -5.96 10.72 11.21
CA PHE A 478 -5.80 11.70 12.29
C PHE A 478 -7.10 11.92 13.09
N GLY A 479 -8.03 10.96 13.05
CA GLY A 479 -9.26 11.00 13.86
C GLY A 479 -10.34 11.94 13.33
N PHE A 480 -10.34 12.24 12.03
CA PHE A 480 -11.36 13.11 11.43
C PHE A 480 -12.73 12.42 11.36
N ALA A 481 -13.68 12.87 12.18
CA ALA A 481 -15.03 12.30 12.26
C ALA A 481 -16.16 13.25 11.81
N SER A 482 -15.85 14.52 11.55
CA SER A 482 -16.85 15.55 11.21
C SER A 482 -17.32 15.46 9.74
N PRO A 483 -18.50 16.00 9.39
CA PRO A 483 -18.84 16.26 7.99
C PRO A 483 -17.90 17.28 7.33
N LEU A 484 -17.82 17.27 5.99
CA LEU A 484 -17.05 18.26 5.23
C LEU A 484 -17.87 19.54 5.02
N ALA A 485 -17.26 20.61 4.53
CA ALA A 485 -17.90 21.92 4.44
C ALA A 485 -18.96 22.08 3.34
N ASP A 486 -19.08 21.14 2.41
CA ASP A 486 -20.01 21.29 1.28
C ASP A 486 -21.48 21.17 1.71
N GLU A 487 -22.35 21.95 1.10
CA GLU A 487 -23.79 21.95 1.41
C GLU A 487 -24.55 20.85 0.65
N GLU A 488 -23.91 20.15 -0.29
CA GLU A 488 -24.50 19.03 -1.03
C GLU A 488 -24.62 17.76 -0.18
N MET A 489 -25.81 17.53 0.38
CA MET A 489 -26.04 16.47 1.36
C MET A 489 -26.14 15.07 0.75
N THR A 490 -26.29 14.94 -0.57
CA THR A 490 -26.36 13.62 -1.24
C THR A 490 -25.12 12.77 -1.03
N TRP A 491 -23.96 13.39 -0.78
CA TRP A 491 -22.70 12.71 -0.52
C TRP A 491 -21.99 13.18 0.75
N ASN A 492 -22.46 14.24 1.43
CA ASN A 492 -21.78 14.79 2.61
C ASN A 492 -22.46 14.46 3.96
N LEU A 493 -23.71 13.95 3.96
CA LEU A 493 -24.42 13.58 5.18
C LEU A 493 -24.80 12.10 5.18
N CYS A 494 -24.19 11.32 6.07
CA CYS A 494 -24.62 9.96 6.39
C CYS A 494 -24.64 9.77 7.91
N PRO A 495 -25.80 9.92 8.57
CA PRO A 495 -25.89 9.71 10.01
C PRO A 495 -25.69 8.24 10.42
N MET A 496 -25.66 7.32 9.45
CA MET A 496 -25.51 5.87 9.66
C MET A 496 -24.06 5.38 9.53
N ALA A 497 -23.09 6.24 9.20
CA ALA A 497 -21.70 5.84 9.04
C ALA A 497 -21.14 5.23 10.34
N GLY A 498 -21.25 5.94 11.47
CA GLY A 498 -20.84 5.41 12.79
C GLY A 498 -21.49 4.07 13.14
N PRO A 499 -22.84 3.95 13.14
CA PRO A 499 -23.52 2.68 13.37
C PRO A 499 -23.08 1.54 12.44
N TRP A 500 -22.84 1.81 11.16
CA TRP A 500 -22.39 0.79 10.21
C TRP A 500 -20.94 0.35 10.47
N LEU A 501 -20.03 1.28 10.77
CA LEU A 501 -18.68 0.94 11.19
C LEU A 501 -18.70 -0.01 12.41
N ALA A 502 -19.59 0.26 13.37
CA ALA A 502 -19.73 -0.56 14.57
C ALA A 502 -20.25 -1.99 14.31
N THR A 503 -20.90 -2.28 13.17
CA THR A 503 -21.35 -3.66 12.88
C THR A 503 -20.23 -4.61 12.47
N HIS A 504 -19.02 -4.09 12.27
CA HIS A 504 -17.84 -4.89 11.96
C HIS A 504 -17.03 -5.27 13.20
N LEU A 505 -17.23 -4.59 14.34
CA LEU A 505 -16.71 -4.98 15.66
C LEU A 505 -17.51 -6.18 16.19
#